data_AF-X1J365-F1
#
_entry.id   AF-X1J365-F1
#
_cell.length_a   1.000
_cell.length_b   1.000
_cell.length_c   1.000
_cell.angle_alpha   90.00
_cell.angle_beta   90.00
_cell.angle_gamma   90.00
#
_symmetry.space_group_name_H-M   'P 1'
#
loop_
_entity.id
_entity.type
_entity.pdbx_description
1 polymer ?
#
loop_
_entity_poly.entity_id
_entity_poly.type
_entity_poly.pdbx_seq_one_letter_code
_entity_poly.pdbx_strand_id
1 'polypeptide(L)'
;RIGQGECFGIPYSILVPKGWKNLWVAGRCNSSDVKVHGSIRVQPAASMMGQAAGTAAVQSIRNGQPANDLDTEQLVQTLRKAGAYLPQEQTSKTMTRA
;
A
#
# COMPACT_ATOMS: atom_id res chain seq x y z
N ARG A 1 -20.21 7.64 -5.16
CA ARG A 1 -20.55 6.46 -4.33
C ARG A 1 -19.99 5.27 -5.06
N ILE A 2 -19.40 4.31 -4.35
CA ILE A 2 -18.90 3.06 -4.92
C ILE A 2 -20.10 2.16 -5.22
N GLY A 3 -20.09 1.48 -6.37
CA GLY A 3 -21.14 0.57 -6.82
C GLY A 3 -21.19 -0.73 -6.01
N GLN A 4 -22.23 -1.53 -6.23
CA GLN A 4 -22.37 -2.82 -5.56
C GLN A 4 -21.25 -3.77 -6.02
N GLY A 5 -20.49 -4.32 -5.06
CA GLY A 5 -19.36 -5.21 -5.35
C GLY A 5 -18.06 -4.51 -5.76
N GLU A 6 -18.07 -3.18 -5.88
CA GLU A 6 -16.85 -2.42 -6.13
C GLU A 6 -16.05 -2.22 -4.83
N CYS A 7 -14.73 -2.23 -4.96
CA CYS A 7 -13.79 -2.00 -3.86
C CYS A 7 -12.94 -0.77 -4.18
N PHE A 8 -12.59 0.02 -3.15
CA PHE A 8 -11.59 1.06 -3.30
C PHE A 8 -10.20 0.48 -3.06
N GLY A 9 -9.27 0.77 -3.97
CA GLY A 9 -7.87 0.45 -3.77
C GLY A 9 -7.24 1.36 -2.72
N ILE A 10 -6.27 0.82 -1.99
CA ILE A 10 -5.38 1.60 -1.12
C ILE A 10 -4.03 1.74 -1.85
N PRO A 11 -3.67 2.93 -2.35
CA PRO A 11 -2.40 3.13 -3.05
C PRO A 11 -1.22 2.92 -2.10
N TYR A 12 -0.15 2.28 -2.57
CA TYR A 12 1.07 2.08 -1.78
C TYR A 12 1.66 3.40 -1.24
N SER A 13 1.55 4.48 -2.01
CA SER A 13 2.11 5.79 -1.65
C SER A 13 1.56 6.37 -0.36
N ILE A 14 0.38 5.97 0.11
CA ILE A 14 -0.16 6.44 1.40
C ILE A 14 0.61 5.89 2.60
N LEU A 15 1.40 4.83 2.38
CA LEU A 15 2.24 4.18 3.38
C LEU A 15 3.63 4.82 3.48
N VAL A 16 4.01 5.69 2.54
CA VAL A 16 5.37 6.23 2.43
C VAL A 16 5.35 7.75 2.65
N PRO A 17 5.76 8.24 3.83
CA PRO A 17 5.78 9.67 4.12
C PRO A 17 6.66 10.46 3.15
N LYS A 18 6.24 11.68 2.79
CA LYS A 18 7.02 12.57 1.91
C LYS A 18 8.38 12.89 2.56
N GLY A 19 9.45 12.80 1.77
CA GLY A 19 10.83 13.06 2.21
C GLY A 19 11.56 11.85 2.81
N TRP A 20 10.89 10.72 3.01
CA TRP A 20 11.50 9.52 3.62
C TRP A 20 11.81 8.44 2.58
N LYS A 21 12.89 7.69 2.83
CA LYS A 21 13.37 6.61 1.96
C LYS A 21 13.35 5.23 2.62
N ASN A 22 13.20 5.16 3.93
CA ASN A 22 13.34 3.93 4.73
C ASN A 22 12.26 3.84 5.84
N LEU A 23 11.15 4.55 5.68
CA LEU A 23 10.07 4.62 6.64
C LEU A 23 8.75 4.26 5.98
N TRP A 24 8.02 3.35 6.61
CA TRP A 24 6.64 3.01 6.27
C TRP A 24 5.73 3.29 7.46
N VAL A 25 4.54 3.79 7.17
CA VAL A 25 3.48 4.03 8.15
C VAL A 25 2.24 3.23 7.76
N ALA A 26 1.62 2.55 8.72
CA ALA A 26 0.46 1.70 8.47
C ALA A 26 -0.63 1.92 9.52
N GLY A 27 -1.89 1.76 9.11
CA GLY A 27 -3.04 2.02 9.98
C GLY A 27 -3.37 3.50 10.06
N ARG A 28 -3.67 4.02 11.26
CA ARG A 28 -4.22 5.38 11.47
C ARG A 28 -3.28 6.54 11.12
N CYS A 29 -1.98 6.28 10.94
CA CYS A 29 -1.00 7.30 10.57
C CYS A 29 -0.81 7.43 9.05
N ASN A 30 -1.66 6.78 8.24
CA ASN A 30 -1.61 6.87 6.78
C ASN A 30 -1.96 8.26 6.25
N SER A 31 -1.53 8.56 5.02
CA SER A 31 -1.90 9.78 4.30
C SER A 31 -3.25 9.63 3.61
N SER A 32 -4.29 10.35 4.05
CA SER A 32 -5.62 10.36 3.43
C SER A 32 -6.41 11.62 3.74
N ASP A 33 -7.38 11.96 2.88
CA ASP A 33 -8.37 12.98 3.19
C ASP A 33 -9.30 12.54 4.32
N VAL A 34 -9.87 13.50 5.06
CA VAL A 34 -10.76 13.25 6.21
C VAL A 34 -11.87 12.25 5.91
N LYS A 35 -12.51 12.36 4.73
CA LYS A 35 -13.60 11.46 4.32
C LYS A 35 -13.11 10.03 4.09
N VAL A 36 -11.96 9.87 3.44
CA VAL A 36 -11.36 8.55 3.15
C VAL A 36 -10.84 7.91 4.43
N HIS A 37 -10.25 8.72 5.31
CA HIS A 37 -9.73 8.29 6.60
C HIS A 37 -10.81 7.59 7.45
N GLY A 38 -12.05 8.10 7.42
CA GLY A 38 -13.19 7.48 8.08
C GLY A 38 -13.42 6.01 7.68
N SER A 39 -13.17 5.67 6.41
CA SER A 39 -13.37 4.33 5.85
C SER A 39 -12.17 3.40 6.04
N ILE A 40 -10.94 3.94 6.07
CA ILE A 40 -9.70 3.12 6.07
C ILE A 40 -9.00 3.05 7.43
N ARG A 41 -9.52 3.72 8.45
CA ARG A 41 -8.99 3.64 9.83
C ARG A 41 -9.40 2.37 10.59
N VAL A 42 -10.26 1.53 10.00
CA VAL A 42 -10.78 0.30 10.61
C VAL A 42 -9.76 -0.84 10.56
N GLN A 43 -9.94 -1.84 11.43
CA GLN A 43 -8.99 -2.94 11.61
C GLN A 43 -8.62 -3.71 10.32
N PRO A 44 -9.57 -4.04 9.41
CA PRO A 44 -9.21 -4.76 8.18
C PRO A 44 -8.22 -3.98 7.31
N ALA A 45 -8.47 -2.69 7.11
CA ALA A 45 -7.58 -1.82 6.35
C ALA A 45 -6.22 -1.66 7.04
N ALA A 46 -6.20 -1.49 8.37
CA ALA A 46 -4.96 -1.43 9.15
C ALA A 46 -4.12 -2.71 9.02
N SER A 47 -4.76 -3.88 9.06
CA SER A 47 -4.10 -5.18 8.89
C SER A 47 -3.48 -5.32 7.50
N MET A 48 -4.23 -5.00 6.43
CA MET A 48 -3.72 -5.05 5.05
C MET A 48 -2.55 -4.08 4.84
N MET A 49 -2.65 -2.85 5.36
CA MET A 49 -1.55 -1.87 5.30
C MET A 49 -0.30 -2.37 6.03
N GLY A 50 -0.46 -3.02 7.19
CA GLY A 50 0.65 -3.61 7.94
C GLY A 50 1.34 -4.72 7.16
N GLN A 51 0.59 -5.62 6.54
CA GLN A 51 1.12 -6.68 5.69
C GLN A 51 1.88 -6.12 4.47
N ALA A 52 1.32 -5.11 3.81
CA ALA A 52 1.96 -4.43 2.69
C ALA A 52 3.27 -3.74 3.10
N ALA A 53 3.27 -3.00 4.21
CA ALA A 53 4.45 -2.32 4.74
C ALA A 53 5.56 -3.31 5.13
N GLY A 54 5.23 -4.39 5.84
CA GLY A 54 6.21 -5.41 6.22
C GLY A 54 6.81 -6.13 5.01
N THR A 55 5.97 -6.48 4.03
CA THR A 55 6.42 -7.12 2.78
C THR A 55 7.33 -6.19 1.98
N ALA A 56 6.97 -4.90 1.89
CA ALA A 56 7.78 -3.89 1.23
C ALA A 56 9.12 -3.67 1.93
N ALA A 57 9.16 -3.70 3.26
CA ALA A 57 10.41 -3.58 4.02
C ALA A 57 11.37 -4.75 3.71
N VAL A 58 10.87 -5.98 3.64
CA VAL A 58 11.69 -7.15 3.24
C VAL A 58 12.18 -7.02 1.81
N GLN A 59 11.33 -6.60 0.87
CA GLN A 59 11.71 -6.36 -0.52
C GLN A 59 12.79 -5.26 -0.62
N SER A 60 12.62 -4.16 0.12
CA SER A 60 13.58 -3.05 0.20
C SER A 60 14.96 -3.53 0.62
N ILE A 61 15.04 -4.32 1.70
CA ILE A 61 16.29 -4.89 2.20
C ILE A 61 16.96 -5.80 1.16
N ARG A 62 16.18 -6.65 0.49
CA ARG A 62 16.70 -7.62 -0.49
C ARG A 62 17.21 -6.99 -1.77
N ASN A 63 16.55 -5.94 -2.24
CA ASN A 63 16.80 -5.36 -3.55
C ASN A 63 17.54 -4.02 -3.49
N GLY A 64 17.77 -3.46 -2.30
CA GLY A 64 18.33 -2.12 -2.14
C GLY A 64 17.40 -0.99 -2.61
N GLN A 65 16.09 -1.26 -2.70
CA GLN A 65 15.10 -0.29 -3.18
C GLN A 65 14.56 0.55 -2.02
N PRO A 66 14.57 1.89 -2.08
CA PRO A 66 14.01 2.70 -1.01
C PRO A 66 12.46 2.67 -1.03
N ALA A 67 11.84 2.99 0.09
CA ALA A 67 10.39 3.04 0.25
C ALA A 67 9.68 3.91 -0.81
N ASN A 68 10.29 5.02 -1.19
CA ASN A 68 9.74 5.97 -2.15
C ASN A 68 10.09 5.66 -3.61
N ASP A 69 10.75 4.53 -3.89
CA ASP A 69 11.07 4.06 -5.25
C ASP A 69 11.08 2.51 -5.30
N LEU A 70 10.20 1.90 -4.51
CA LEU A 70 10.03 0.46 -4.46
C LEU A 70 9.25 -0.02 -5.67
N ASP A 71 9.65 -1.15 -6.25
CA ASP A 71 8.88 -1.80 -7.32
C ASP A 71 7.53 -2.29 -6.77
N THR A 72 6.47 -1.52 -7.04
CA THR A 72 5.12 -1.81 -6.54
C THR A 72 4.45 -2.97 -7.27
N GLU A 73 4.89 -3.30 -8.48
CA GLU A 73 4.39 -4.46 -9.21
C GLU A 73 4.89 -5.74 -8.54
N GLN A 74 6.18 -5.81 -8.23
CA GLN A 74 6.75 -6.94 -7.47
C GLN A 74 6.09 -7.09 -6.09
N LEU A 75 5.81 -5.98 -5.41
CA LEU A 75 5.11 -5.99 -4.12
C LEU A 75 3.71 -6.60 -4.24
N VAL A 76 2.91 -6.16 -5.22
CA VAL A 76 1.56 -6.69 -5.48
C VAL A 76 1.61 -8.20 -5.76
N GLN A 77 2.57 -8.65 -6.58
CA GLN A 77 2.72 -10.08 -6.87
C GLN A 77 3.08 -10.89 -5.62
N THR A 78 3.94 -10.34 -4.75
CA THR A 78 4.32 -10.99 -3.49
C THR A 78 3.13 -11.09 -2.53
N LEU A 79 2.34 -10.03 -2.41
CA LEU A 79 1.13 -10.02 -1.59
C LEU A 79 0.07 -11.00 -2.11
N ARG A 80 -0.15 -11.07 -3.43
CA ARG A 80 -1.05 -12.06 -4.06
C ARG A 80 -0.61 -13.49 -3.77
N LYS A 81 0.69 -13.79 -3.89
CA LYS A 81 1.25 -15.10 -3.52
C LYS A 81 1.00 -15.46 -2.05
N ALA A 82 0.94 -14.46 -1.18
CA ALA A 82 0.60 -14.62 0.23
C ALA A 82 -0.93 -14.64 0.51
N GLY A 83 -1.77 -14.70 -0.53
CA GLY A 83 -3.23 -14.78 -0.40
C GLY A 83 -3.97 -13.45 -0.30
N ALA A 84 -3.28 -12.31 -0.48
CA ALA A 84 -3.95 -11.01 -0.46
C ALA A 84 -4.83 -10.81 -1.70
N TYR A 85 -6.07 -10.34 -1.49
CA TYR A 85 -6.99 -9.99 -2.58
C TYR A 85 -6.71 -8.58 -3.11
N LEU A 86 -6.03 -8.53 -4.26
CA LEU A 86 -5.68 -7.30 -4.98
C LEU A 86 -6.15 -7.47 -6.44
N PRO A 87 -7.41 -7.10 -6.78
CA PRO A 87 -8.05 -7.49 -8.04
C PRO A 87 -7.64 -6.64 -9.25
N GLN A 88 -6.86 -5.58 -9.08
CA GLN A 88 -6.48 -4.70 -10.18
C GLN A 88 -5.68 -5.45 -11.25
N GLU A 89 -6.17 -5.43 -12.50
CA GLU A 89 -5.50 -6.12 -13.61
C GLU A 89 -4.20 -5.42 -14.00
N GLN A 90 -4.21 -4.08 -13.95
CA GLN A 90 -3.07 -3.25 -14.30
C GLN A 90 -2.25 -2.95 -13.05
N THR A 91 -0.97 -3.31 -13.09
CA THR A 91 0.04 -2.95 -12.09
C THR A 91 1.01 -1.92 -12.66
N SER A 92 1.72 -1.23 -11.76
CA SER A 92 2.78 -0.29 -12.12
C SER A 92 4.00 -0.60 -11.28
N LYS A 93 5.19 -0.42 -11.87
CA LYS A 93 6.47 -0.51 -11.14
C LYS A 93 6.71 0.69 -10.23
N THR A 94 6.11 1.83 -10.55
CA THR A 94 6.24 3.07 -9.78
C THR A 94 4.98 3.35 -8.99
N MET A 95 5.14 3.77 -7.74
CA MET A 95 3.99 4.18 -6.93
C MET A 95 3.29 5.41 -7.52
N THR A 96 1.96 5.44 -7.41
CA THR A 96 1.16 6.61 -7.81
C THR A 96 1.36 7.74 -6.80
N ARG A 97 1.83 8.90 -7.24
CA ARG A 97 1.83 10.15 -6.46
C ARG A 97 1.00 11.21 -7.17
N ALA A 98 0.19 11.92 -6.38
CA ALA A 98 -0.41 13.19 -6.76
C ALA A 98 0.53 14.35 -6.41
#